data_AF-A0A8T3YNQ0-F1
#
_entry.id   AF-A0A8T3YNQ0-F1
#
_cell.length_a   1.000
_cell.length_b   1.000
_cell.length_c   1.000
_cell.angle_alpha   90.00
_cell.angle_beta   90.00
_cell.angle_gamma   90.00
#
_symmetry.space_group_name_H-M   'P 1'
#
loop_
_entity.id
_entity.type
_entity.pdbx_description
1 polymer ?
#
loop_
_entity_poly.entity_id
_entity_poly.type
_entity_poly.pdbx_seq_one_letter_code
_entity_poly.pdbx_strand_id
1 'polypeptide(L)' 'MEEFGTRPKKLVPSHGNLVVFVTREAKACGWDEKTILKVTVEKEGREKKVVIRKVGQL' A
#
# COMPACT_ATOMS: atom_id res chain seq x y z
N MET A 1 -0.37 23.54 -1.10
CA MET A 1 -0.80 22.47 -2.04
C MET A 1 0.08 21.29 -1.73
N GLU A 2 -0.39 20.31 -0.95
CA GLU A 2 0.40 19.11 -0.67
C GLU A 2 0.55 18.30 -1.96
N GLU A 3 1.80 18.10 -2.40
CA GLU A 3 2.14 17.23 -3.50
C GLU A 3 1.67 15.80 -3.18
N PHE A 4 0.51 15.41 -3.70
CA PHE A 4 0.12 14.01 -3.83
C PHE A 4 1.06 13.36 -4.85
N GLY A 5 2.27 13.04 -4.41
CA GLY A 5 3.20 12.21 -5.17
C GLY A 5 2.47 10.93 -5.57
N THR A 6 2.62 10.55 -6.84
CA THR A 6 2.09 9.35 -7.51
C THR A 6 2.49 8.07 -6.76
N ARG A 7 1.86 7.81 -5.62
CA ARG A 7 2.10 6.63 -4.80
C ARG A 7 1.01 5.62 -5.13
N PRO A 8 1.36 4.40 -5.58
CA PRO A 8 0.39 3.38 -5.98
C PRO A 8 -0.46 2.86 -4.81
N LYS A 9 -0.24 3.35 -3.57
CA LYS A 9 -0.92 2.85 -2.37
C LYS A 9 -1.06 4.01 -1.39
N LYS A 10 -2.26 4.16 -0.84
CA LYS A 10 -2.54 5.08 0.26
C LYS A 10 -2.98 4.28 1.48
N LEU A 11 -2.24 4.43 2.58
CA LEU A 11 -2.63 3.90 3.88
C LEU A 11 -3.47 4.96 4.60
N VAL A 12 -4.64 4.60 5.08
CA VAL A 12 -5.53 5.50 5.81
C VAL A 12 -6.03 4.80 7.06
N PRO A 13 -5.99 5.46 8.23
CA PRO A 13 -6.64 4.95 9.42
C PRO A 13 -8.16 4.95 9.20
N SER A 14 -8.83 3.86 9.57
CA SER A 14 -10.28 3.74 9.53
C SER A 14 -10.75 2.87 10.68
N HIS A 15 -11.52 3.44 11.61
CA HIS A 15 -12.13 2.74 12.76
C HIS A 15 -11.15 1.85 13.55
N GLY A 16 -9.96 2.34 13.87
CA GLY A 16 -8.93 1.58 14.60
C GLY A 16 -8.15 0.55 13.75
N ASN A 17 -8.47 0.43 12.46
CA ASN A 17 -7.75 -0.40 11.51
C ASN A 17 -6.95 0.46 10.52
N LEU A 18 -6.01 -0.17 9.82
CA LEU A 18 -5.31 0.41 8.68
C LEU A 18 -5.91 -0.14 7.39
N VAL A 19 -6.38 0.75 6.53
CA VAL A 19 -6.93 0.40 5.22
C VAL A 19 -5.95 0.80 4.12
N VAL A 20 -5.68 -0.14 3.20
CA VAL A 20 -4.89 0.11 2.01
C VAL A 20 -5.84 0.43 0.86
N PHE A 21 -5.80 1.67 0.36
CA PHE A 21 -6.52 2.05 -0.84
C PHE A 21 -5.67 1.74 -2.07
N VAL A 22 -6.24 0.91 -2.94
CA VAL A 22 -5.74 0.63 -4.28
C VAL A 22 -6.08 1.84 -5.17
N THR A 23 -5.10 2.68 -5.46
CA THR A 23 -5.29 3.87 -6.30
C THR A 23 -5.48 3.48 -7.78
N ARG A 24 -5.81 4.45 -8.64
CA ARG A 24 -5.95 4.20 -10.09
C ARG A 24 -4.62 3.74 -10.71
N GLU A 25 -3.51 4.29 -10.23
CA GLU A 25 -2.16 3.92 -10.61
C GLU A 25 -1.82 2.49 -10.19
N ALA A 26 -2.29 2.07 -8.99
CA ALA A 26 -2.18 0.69 -8.56
C ALA A 26 -2.90 -0.26 -9.51
N LYS A 27 -4.12 0.10 -9.94
CA LYS A 27 -4.88 -0.65 -10.95
C LYS A 27 -4.15 -0.74 -12.28
N ALA A 28 -3.50 0.35 -12.72
CA ALA A 28 -2.66 0.34 -13.91
C ALA A 28 -1.44 -0.61 -13.77
N CYS A 29 -0.94 -0.80 -12.56
CA CYS A 29 0.09 -1.80 -12.24
C CYS A 29 -0.48 -3.23 -12.01
N GLY A 30 -1.76 -3.47 -12.32
CA GLY A 30 -2.41 -4.77 -12.16
C GLY A 30 -2.75 -5.14 -10.72
N TRP A 31 -3.00 -4.15 -9.86
CA TRP A 31 -3.51 -4.37 -8.50
C TRP A 31 -5.02 -4.17 -8.49
N ASP A 32 -5.75 -5.14 -7.95
CA ASP A 32 -7.20 -5.16 -7.85
C ASP A 32 -7.66 -5.74 -6.50
N GLU A 33 -8.97 -5.95 -6.36
CA GLU A 33 -9.57 -6.53 -5.14
C GLU A 33 -9.22 -8.00 -4.89
N LYS A 34 -8.70 -8.70 -5.91
CA LYS A 34 -8.25 -10.10 -5.83
C LYS A 34 -6.75 -10.23 -5.58
N THR A 35 -6.04 -9.10 -5.55
CA THR A 35 -4.59 -9.09 -5.40
C THR A 35 -4.19 -9.46 -3.98
N ILE A 36 -3.39 -10.52 -3.84
CA ILE A 36 -2.88 -10.97 -2.55
C ILE A 36 -1.65 -10.14 -2.19
N LEU A 37 -1.69 -9.53 -1.00
CA LEU A 37 -0.65 -8.63 -0.51
C LEU A 37 0.12 -9.22 0.66
N LYS A 38 1.43 -9.01 0.67
CA LYS A 38 2.28 -9.22 1.84
C LYS A 38 2.64 -7.86 2.44
N VAL A 39 2.32 -7.68 3.71
CA VAL A 39 2.65 -6.49 4.48
C VAL A 39 3.76 -6.85 5.46
N THR A 40 4.87 -6.14 5.40
CA THR A 40 6.02 -6.31 6.30
C THR A 40 6.40 -4.98 6.92
N VAL A 41 6.88 -5.02 8.16
CA VAL A 41 7.55 -3.87 8.78
C VAL A 41 9.04 -4.08 8.60
N GLU A 42 9.66 -3.30 7.72
CA GLU A 42 11.11 -3.31 7.50
C GLU A 42 11.75 -2.16 8.30
N LYS A 43 12.96 -2.38 8.82
CA LYS A 43 13.72 -1.35 9.53
C LYS A 43 14.75 -0.76 8.57
N GLU A 44 14.63 0.53 8.27
CA GLU A 44 15.54 1.26 7.39
C GLU A 44 16.32 2.26 8.29
N GLY A 45 17.50 1.84 8.75
CA GLY A 45 18.28 2.60 9.72
C GLY A 45 17.60 2.70 11.10
N ARG A 46 17.21 3.92 11.49
CA ARG A 46 16.49 4.19 12.77
C ARG A 46 14.98 4.18 12.62
N GLU A 47 14.44 4.15 11.41
CA GLU A 47 13.01 4.24 11.15
C GLU A 47 12.40 2.88 10.82
N LYS A 48 11.14 2.68 11.22
CA LYS A 48 10.33 1.52 10.83
C LYS A 48 9.43 1.93 9.67
N LYS A 49 9.47 1.16 8.60
CA LYS A 49 8.71 1.42 7.37
C LYS A 49 7.78 0.25 7.08
N VAL A 50 6.53 0.55 6.80
CA VAL A 50 5.56 -0.44 6.33
C VAL A 50 5.78 -0.63 4.83
N VAL A 51 6.07 -1.86 4.43
CA VAL A 51 6.31 -2.25 3.05
C VAL A 51 5.21 -3.21 2.61
N ILE A 52 4.58 -2.88 1.50
CA ILE A 52 3.46 -3.66 0.93
C ILE A 52 3.91 -4.19 -0.42
N ARG A 53 3.93 -5.51 -0.61
CA ARG A 53 4.32 -6.16 -1.88
C ARG A 53 3.17 -7.03 -2.41
N LYS A 54 2.99 -7.08 -3.73
CA LYS A 54 2.10 -8.05 -4.39
C LYS A 54 2.80 -9.40 -4.35
N VAL A 55 2.09 -10.44 -3.92
CA VAL A 55 2.62 -11.82 -3.84
C VAL A 55 1.82 -12.82 -4.67
N GLY A 56 0.65 -12.42 -5.15
CA GLY A 56 -0.20 -13.25 -6.00
C GLY A 56 -1.50 -12.55 -6.35
N GLN A 57 -2.43 -13.32 -6.90
CA GLN A 57 -3.78 -12.90 -7.26
C GLN A 57 -4.66 -14.14 -7.22
N LEU A 58 -5.89 -14.00 -6.70
CA LEU A 58 -6.92 -15.05 -6.68
C LEU A 58 -7.58 -15.22 -8.06
#